data_AF-A0A498NR63-F1
#
_entry.id   AF-A0A498NR63-F1
#
_cell.length_a   1.000
_cell.length_b   1.000
_cell.length_c   1.000
_cell.angle_alpha   90.00
_cell.angle_beta   90.00
_cell.angle_gamma   90.00
#
_symmetry.space_group_name_H-M   'P 1'
#
loop_
_entity.id
_entity.type
_entity.pdbx_description
1 polymer ?
#
loop_
_entity_poly.entity_id
_entity_poly.type
_entity_poly.pdbx_seq_one_letter_code
_entity_poly.pdbx_strand_id
1 'polypeptide(L)'
;MVPHTLRSEVLRWVHGAAESGHFGNTKTVWRLRQRFYWSGCQQDAELHVHCCDVCTAQKGPSRRSQSPLQQYLVGAPMERIGVDILGSFPITEAGNHFVLVAMDYFTKWPEAYAVLDQSASTSAKQLVDEMFTRFGVPDELHSDQRRNFESQLFSEVCQRLGGEEDKNHSPPLF
;
A
#
# COMPACT_ATOMS: atom_id res chain seq x y z
N MET A 1 37.54 29.16 -13.12
CA MET A 1 36.41 29.98 -13.59
C MET A 1 36.01 29.49 -14.99
N VAL A 2 34.74 29.22 -15.27
CA VAL A 2 34.30 28.58 -16.54
C VAL A 2 33.61 29.59 -17.48
N PRO A 3 34.05 29.72 -18.75
CA PRO A 3 33.38 30.51 -19.78
C PRO A 3 31.93 30.07 -20.02
N HIS A 4 31.04 31.01 -20.35
CA HIS A 4 29.61 30.72 -20.51
C HIS A 4 29.34 29.58 -21.52
N THR A 5 30.09 29.55 -22.62
CA THR A 5 29.96 28.56 -23.70
C THR A 5 30.25 27.11 -23.25
N LEU A 6 31.04 26.92 -22.20
CA LEU A 6 31.46 25.60 -21.71
C LEU A 6 30.61 25.08 -20.54
N ARG A 7 29.74 25.92 -19.95
CA ARG A 7 28.98 25.56 -18.74
C ARG A 7 28.04 24.38 -18.97
N SER A 8 27.31 24.37 -20.08
CA SER A 8 26.39 23.27 -20.42
C SER A 8 27.12 21.94 -20.59
N GLU A 9 28.32 21.97 -21.18
CA GLU A 9 29.14 20.77 -21.36
C GLU A 9 29.70 20.26 -20.02
N VAL A 10 30.18 21.16 -19.17
CA VAL A 10 30.62 20.83 -17.81
C VAL A 10 29.48 20.22 -17.00
N LEU A 11 28.27 20.78 -17.04
CA LEU A 11 27.11 20.26 -16.34
C LEU A 11 26.73 18.85 -16.83
N ARG A 12 26.71 18.65 -18.15
CA ARG A 12 26.47 17.34 -18.77
C ARG A 12 27.50 16.30 -18.30
N TRP A 13 28.77 16.67 -18.22
CA TRP A 13 29.83 15.77 -17.78
C TRP A 13 29.74 15.45 -16.28
N VAL A 14 29.55 16.47 -15.44
CA VAL A 14 29.46 16.30 -13.98
C VAL A 14 28.23 15.48 -13.57
N HIS A 15 27.13 15.57 -14.31
CA HIS A 15 25.90 14.83 -14.03
C HIS A 15 25.81 13.47 -14.76
N GLY A 16 26.18 13.41 -16.04
CA GLY A 16 25.89 12.29 -16.95
C GLY A 16 27.09 11.49 -17.45
N ALA A 17 28.32 11.76 -17.00
CA ALA A 17 29.43 10.85 -17.28
C ALA A 17 29.17 9.47 -16.64
N ALA A 18 29.78 8.42 -17.21
CA ALA A 18 29.59 7.04 -16.74
C ALA A 18 29.90 6.87 -15.23
N GLU A 19 30.83 7.67 -14.69
CA GLU A 19 31.20 7.69 -13.27
C GLU A 19 30.30 8.59 -12.39
N SER A 20 29.42 9.41 -12.98
CA SER A 20 28.46 10.29 -12.30
C SER A 20 27.04 9.78 -12.24
N GLY A 21 26.69 8.74 -12.99
CA GLY A 21 25.51 7.91 -12.73
C GLY A 21 24.19 8.67 -12.48
N HIS A 22 24.02 9.87 -13.06
CA HIS A 22 22.86 10.73 -12.83
C HIS A 22 22.55 11.04 -11.36
N PHE A 23 23.58 11.27 -10.54
CA PHE A 23 23.37 11.60 -9.12
C PHE A 23 22.49 12.85 -8.92
N GLY A 24 21.77 12.88 -7.79
CA GLY A 24 20.92 14.01 -7.40
C GLY A 24 21.70 15.28 -7.07
N ASN A 25 20.98 16.39 -6.95
CA ASN A 25 21.49 17.76 -6.83
C ASN A 25 22.70 17.90 -5.89
N THR A 26 22.61 17.40 -4.66
CA THR A 26 23.69 17.55 -3.65
C THR A 26 25.02 17.00 -4.13
N LYS A 27 25.04 15.80 -4.73
CA LYS A 27 26.26 15.17 -5.22
C LYS A 27 26.78 15.84 -6.49
N THR A 28 25.88 16.24 -7.40
CA THR A 28 26.24 16.96 -8.63
C THR A 28 26.87 18.32 -8.30
N VAL A 29 26.27 19.10 -7.40
CA VAL A 29 26.81 20.40 -6.93
C VAL A 29 28.14 20.21 -6.21
N TRP A 30 28.27 19.19 -5.36
CA TRP A 30 29.53 18.90 -4.68
C TRP A 30 30.66 18.61 -5.67
N ARG A 31 30.43 17.73 -6.66
CA ARG A 31 31.42 17.42 -7.70
C ARG A 31 31.75 18.63 -8.57
N LEU A 32 30.75 19.43 -8.91
CA LEU A 32 30.96 20.64 -9.69
C LEU A 32 31.94 21.58 -8.99
N ARG A 33 31.75 21.79 -7.67
CA ARG A 33 32.59 22.66 -6.84
C ARG A 33 34.02 22.17 -6.65
N GLN A 34 34.30 20.88 -6.89
CA GLN A 34 35.67 20.36 -6.77
C GLN A 34 36.60 20.88 -7.88
N ARG A 35 36.06 21.20 -9.06
CA ARG A 35 36.88 21.46 -10.26
C ARG A 35 36.47 22.73 -11.01
N PHE A 36 35.25 23.23 -10.79
CA PHE A 36 34.68 24.31 -11.57
C PHE A 36 33.99 25.35 -10.71
N TYR A 37 33.96 26.58 -11.21
CA TYR A 37 33.32 27.70 -10.55
C TYR A 37 32.84 28.75 -11.55
N TRP A 38 31.63 29.27 -11.33
CA TRP A 38 31.08 30.49 -11.92
C TRP A 38 29.93 30.99 -11.03
N SER A 39 29.55 32.25 -11.17
CA SER A 39 28.40 32.83 -10.46
C SER A 39 27.11 32.08 -10.85
N GLY A 40 26.38 31.53 -9.87
CA GLY A 40 25.15 30.77 -10.12
C GLY A 40 25.35 29.28 -10.43
N CYS A 41 26.57 28.74 -10.35
CA CYS A 41 26.85 27.35 -10.74
C CYS A 41 26.03 26.28 -10.00
N GLN A 42 25.63 26.56 -8.75
CA GLN A 42 24.73 25.68 -8.00
C GLN A 42 23.33 25.65 -8.63
N GLN A 43 22.77 26.82 -8.95
CA GLN A 43 21.42 26.92 -9.49
C GLN A 43 21.34 26.30 -10.89
N ASP A 44 22.37 26.54 -11.72
CA ASP A 44 22.49 25.89 -13.03
C ASP A 44 22.58 24.36 -12.91
N ALA A 45 23.30 23.84 -11.91
CA ALA A 45 23.40 22.40 -11.68
C ALA A 45 22.10 21.78 -11.19
N GLU A 46 21.39 22.45 -10.28
CA GLU A 46 20.08 22.00 -9.81
C GLU A 46 19.05 21.98 -10.94
N LEU A 47 19.02 23.02 -11.79
CA LEU A 47 18.19 23.08 -12.99
C LEU A 47 18.55 21.97 -13.98
N HIS A 48 19.84 21.72 -14.22
CA HIS A 48 20.28 20.67 -15.13
C HIS A 48 19.84 19.26 -14.69
N VAL A 49 19.94 18.96 -13.39
CA VAL A 49 19.47 17.68 -12.84
C VAL A 49 17.94 17.59 -12.89
N HIS A 50 17.22 18.69 -12.63
CA HIS A 50 15.76 18.73 -12.69
C HIS A 50 15.23 18.53 -14.11
N CYS A 51 15.90 19.10 -15.12
CA CYS A 51 15.53 18.98 -16.54
C CYS A 51 16.13 17.73 -17.21
N CYS A 52 16.76 16.81 -16.47
CA CYS A 52 17.31 15.60 -17.04
C CYS A 52 16.20 14.58 -17.31
N ASP A 53 15.98 14.25 -18.58
CA ASP A 53 14.95 13.29 -19.00
C ASP A 53 15.13 11.91 -18.36
N VAL A 54 16.37 11.44 -18.23
CA VAL A 54 16.70 10.15 -17.59
C VAL A 54 16.29 10.15 -16.12
N CYS A 55 16.60 11.23 -15.39
CA CYS A 55 16.23 11.36 -13.98
C CYS A 55 14.71 11.49 -13.80
N THR A 56 14.06 12.25 -14.68
CA THR A 56 12.61 12.49 -14.64
C THR A 56 11.83 11.21 -14.93
N ALA A 57 12.26 10.42 -15.92
CA ALA A 57 11.67 9.13 -16.24
C ALA A 57 11.79 8.12 -15.08
N GLN A 58 12.90 8.15 -14.33
CA GLN A 58 13.10 7.25 -13.19
C GLN A 58 12.36 7.67 -11.91
N LYS A 59 12.16 8.97 -11.68
CA LYS A 59 11.58 9.48 -10.42
C LYS A 59 10.08 9.22 -10.27
N GLY A 60 9.37 8.87 -11.35
CA GLY A 60 7.92 8.68 -11.32
C GLY A 60 7.16 9.96 -10.92
N PRO A 61 5.81 9.94 -10.95
CA PRO A 61 5.02 11.10 -10.53
C PRO A 61 5.25 11.41 -9.04
N SER A 62 5.62 12.67 -8.72
CA SER A 62 5.94 13.09 -7.34
C SER A 62 4.73 13.11 -6.40
N ARG A 63 3.52 13.09 -6.96
CA ARG A 63 2.26 12.99 -6.24
C ARG A 63 1.68 11.61 -6.43
N ARG A 64 1.96 10.70 -5.49
CA ARG A 64 0.96 9.69 -5.16
C ARG A 64 -0.30 10.46 -4.77
N SER A 65 -1.42 10.27 -5.45
CA SER A 65 -2.69 10.82 -4.99
C SER A 65 -3.01 10.14 -3.66
N GLN A 66 -2.57 10.74 -2.57
CA GLN A 66 -3.06 10.41 -1.25
C GLN A 66 -4.48 10.97 -1.23
N SER A 67 -5.46 10.14 -1.57
CA SER A 67 -6.85 10.47 -1.28
C SER A 67 -6.92 10.79 0.22
N PRO A 68 -7.65 11.84 0.65
CA PRO A 68 -7.85 12.08 2.07
C PRO A 68 -8.37 10.81 2.74
N LEU A 69 -7.75 10.39 3.85
CA LEU A 69 -8.27 9.31 4.67
C LEU A 69 -9.67 9.72 5.14
N GLN A 70 -10.71 9.12 4.56
CA GLN A 70 -12.07 9.32 5.03
C GLN A 70 -12.29 8.44 6.25
N GLN A 71 -12.70 9.07 7.35
CA GLN A 71 -13.12 8.34 8.54
C GLN A 71 -14.49 7.74 8.26
N TYR A 72 -14.56 6.41 8.17
CA TYR A 72 -15.83 5.70 8.18
C TYR A 72 -16.35 5.66 9.62
N LEU A 73 -17.47 6.33 9.87
CA LEU A 73 -18.11 6.32 11.18
C LEU A 73 -18.87 5.00 11.35
N VAL A 74 -18.53 4.24 12.38
CA VAL A 74 -19.25 3.03 12.79
C VAL A 74 -19.97 3.38 14.10
N GLY A 75 -21.26 3.09 14.18
CA GLY A 75 -22.15 3.52 15.27
C GLY A 75 -22.42 2.47 16.35
N ALA A 76 -22.22 1.18 16.06
CA ALA A 76 -22.52 0.08 16.98
C ALA A 76 -21.51 -1.09 16.88
N PRO A 77 -21.36 -1.91 17.95
CA PRO A 77 -20.60 -3.16 17.87
C PRO A 77 -21.14 -4.06 16.77
N MET A 78 -20.25 -4.78 16.08
CA MET A 78 -20.58 -5.70 14.98
C MET A 78 -21.19 -5.03 13.74
N GLU A 79 -21.30 -3.70 13.67
CA GLU A 79 -21.74 -3.02 12.44
C GLU A 79 -20.73 -3.21 11.31
N ARG A 80 -19.43 -3.18 11.60
CA ARG A 80 -18.38 -3.42 10.60
C ARG A 80 -17.20 -4.20 11.17
N ILE A 81 -16.87 -5.30 10.51
CA ILE A 81 -15.69 -6.11 10.82
C ILE A 81 -14.66 -5.99 9.70
N GLY A 82 -13.42 -5.66 10.06
CA GLY A 82 -12.26 -5.78 9.19
C GLY A 82 -11.65 -7.16 9.25
N VAL A 83 -11.30 -7.70 8.10
CA VAL A 83 -10.68 -9.02 7.97
C VAL A 83 -9.40 -8.91 7.15
N ASP A 84 -8.30 -9.37 7.75
CA ASP A 84 -7.01 -9.47 7.10
C ASP A 84 -6.42 -10.88 7.29
N ILE A 85 -5.54 -11.30 6.38
CA ILE A 85 -4.80 -12.55 6.53
C ILE A 85 -3.32 -12.27 6.43
N LEU A 86 -2.62 -12.54 7.52
CA LEU A 86 -1.18 -12.42 7.63
C LEU A 86 -0.51 -13.75 7.26
N GLY A 87 0.55 -13.70 6.47
CA GLY A 87 1.29 -14.88 6.03
C GLY A 87 2.75 -14.60 5.67
N SER A 88 3.58 -15.57 5.32
CA SER A 88 3.52 -17.02 5.54
C SER A 88 4.48 -17.35 6.69
N PHE A 89 3.91 -17.68 7.84
CA PHE A 89 4.66 -17.97 9.05
C PHE A 89 5.28 -19.38 8.99
N PRO A 90 6.24 -19.69 9.88
CA PRO A 90 6.69 -21.07 10.07
C PRO A 90 5.50 -22.01 10.30
N ILE A 91 5.52 -23.14 9.60
CA ILE A 91 4.45 -24.13 9.66
C ILE A 91 4.43 -24.76 11.05
N THR A 92 3.27 -24.73 11.70
CA THR A 92 3.03 -25.39 12.98
C THR A 92 2.86 -26.90 12.82
N GLU A 93 2.90 -27.68 13.91
CA GLU A 93 2.64 -29.13 13.86
C GLU A 93 1.26 -29.48 13.26
N ALA A 94 0.28 -28.58 13.44
CA ALA A 94 -1.06 -28.71 12.87
C ALA A 94 -1.16 -28.25 11.39
N GLY A 95 -0.06 -27.82 10.77
CA GLY A 95 -0.02 -27.37 9.38
C GLY A 95 -0.40 -25.90 9.16
N ASN A 96 -0.81 -25.18 10.20
CA ASN A 96 -1.16 -23.75 10.08
C ASN A 96 0.09 -22.92 9.80
N HIS A 97 -0.04 -21.96 8.89
CA HIS A 97 1.04 -21.04 8.50
C HIS A 97 0.53 -19.64 8.11
N PHE A 98 -0.76 -19.39 8.35
CA PHE A 98 -1.40 -18.10 8.19
C PHE A 98 -2.15 -17.72 9.47
N VAL A 99 -2.37 -16.43 9.66
CA VAL A 99 -3.19 -15.89 10.75
C VAL A 99 -4.29 -15.03 10.15
N LEU A 100 -5.53 -15.47 10.28
CA LEU A 100 -6.73 -14.68 10.01
C LEU A 100 -6.95 -13.72 11.17
N VAL A 101 -7.01 -12.42 10.90
CA VAL A 101 -7.29 -11.38 11.89
C VAL A 101 -8.65 -10.77 11.57
N ALA A 102 -9.51 -10.70 12.57
CA ALA A 102 -10.81 -10.05 12.51
C ALA A 102 -10.87 -8.93 13.55
N MET A 103 -11.38 -7.76 13.20
CA MET A 103 -11.48 -6.64 14.13
C MET A 103 -12.82 -5.92 13.98
N ASP A 104 -13.54 -5.75 15.09
CA ASP A 104 -14.70 -4.87 15.14
C ASP A 104 -14.26 -3.40 15.12
N TYR A 105 -14.74 -2.65 14.15
CA TYR A 105 -14.37 -1.25 13.99
C TYR A 105 -14.93 -0.35 15.08
N PHE A 106 -16.05 -0.72 15.72
CA PHE A 106 -16.64 0.10 16.78
C PHE A 106 -15.92 -0.11 18.11
N THR A 107 -15.91 -1.34 18.62
CA THR A 107 -15.29 -1.65 19.91
C THR A 107 -13.77 -1.73 19.86
N LYS A 108 -13.19 -1.82 18.65
CA LYS A 108 -11.76 -2.13 18.42
C LYS A 108 -11.35 -3.50 18.97
N TRP A 109 -12.30 -4.43 19.14
CA TRP A 109 -12.03 -5.79 19.61
C TRP A 109 -11.35 -6.63 18.52
N PRO A 110 -10.13 -7.15 18.73
CA PRO A 110 -9.44 -8.01 17.78
C PRO A 110 -9.58 -9.50 18.11
N GLU A 111 -9.79 -10.34 17.10
CA GLU A 111 -9.64 -11.79 17.17
C GLU A 111 -8.61 -12.25 16.13
N ALA A 112 -7.85 -13.30 16.46
CA ALA A 112 -6.83 -13.86 15.58
C ALA A 112 -6.90 -15.39 15.61
N TYR A 113 -6.88 -16.00 14.43
CA TYR A 113 -7.03 -17.44 14.27
C TYR A 113 -5.94 -17.99 13.36
N ALA A 114 -5.30 -19.09 13.80
CA ALA A 114 -4.36 -19.81 12.96
C ALA A 114 -5.11 -20.61 11.89
N VAL A 115 -4.74 -20.41 10.61
CA VAL A 115 -5.40 -21.06 9.47
C VAL A 115 -4.40 -21.71 8.51
N LEU A 116 -4.88 -22.71 7.77
CA LEU A 116 -4.10 -23.53 6.84
C LEU A 116 -3.87 -22.83 5.50
N ASP A 117 -4.78 -21.95 5.08
CA ASP A 117 -4.71 -21.25 3.80
C ASP A 117 -5.38 -19.87 3.89
N GLN A 118 -5.23 -19.08 2.83
CA GLN A 118 -5.82 -17.75 2.70
C GLN A 118 -7.17 -17.79 1.95
N SER A 119 -7.84 -18.95 1.88
CA SER A 119 -9.08 -19.06 1.11
C SER A 119 -10.25 -18.38 1.81
N ALA A 120 -11.18 -17.88 1.01
CA ALA A 120 -12.42 -17.30 1.51
C ALA A 120 -13.24 -18.31 2.32
N SER A 121 -13.28 -19.58 1.91
CA SER A 121 -14.04 -20.62 2.61
C SER A 121 -13.48 -20.95 3.98
N THR A 122 -12.15 -21.07 4.12
CA THR A 122 -11.48 -21.25 5.41
C THR A 122 -11.74 -20.05 6.32
N SER A 123 -11.65 -18.85 5.78
CA SER A 123 -11.89 -17.61 6.53
C SER A 123 -13.34 -17.50 7.01
N ALA A 124 -14.31 -17.74 6.11
CA ALA A 124 -15.73 -17.74 6.43
C ALA A 124 -16.07 -18.76 7.50
N LYS A 125 -15.53 -19.99 7.40
CA LYS A 125 -15.70 -21.02 8.42
C LYS A 125 -15.26 -20.51 9.78
N GLN A 126 -14.03 -20.02 9.88
CA GLN A 126 -13.46 -19.61 11.15
C GLN A 126 -14.21 -18.43 11.77
N LEU A 127 -14.62 -17.45 10.96
CA LEU A 127 -15.40 -16.31 11.42
C LEU A 127 -16.78 -16.71 11.93
N VAL A 128 -17.48 -17.60 11.21
CA VAL A 128 -18.81 -18.07 11.62
C VAL A 128 -18.73 -18.91 12.90
N ASP A 129 -17.83 -19.90 12.90
CA ASP A 129 -17.70 -20.87 14.00
C ASP A 129 -17.24 -20.19 15.31
N GLU A 130 -16.36 -19.19 15.22
CA GLU A 130 -15.77 -18.55 16.42
C GLU A 130 -16.38 -17.18 16.74
N MET A 131 -16.26 -16.20 15.85
CA MET A 131 -16.63 -14.81 16.16
C MET A 131 -18.15 -14.62 16.12
N PHE A 132 -18.81 -15.04 15.03
CA PHE A 132 -20.20 -14.69 14.79
C PHE A 132 -21.16 -15.49 15.68
N THR A 133 -20.77 -16.71 16.03
CA THR A 133 -21.49 -17.50 17.04
C THR A 133 -21.46 -16.85 18.42
N ARG A 134 -20.42 -16.07 18.75
CA ARG A 134 -20.26 -15.40 20.05
C ARG A 134 -20.86 -14.00 20.11
N PHE A 135 -20.73 -13.22 19.03
CA PHE A 135 -21.09 -11.79 19.03
C PHE A 135 -22.24 -11.42 18.09
N GLY A 136 -22.68 -12.36 17.23
CA GLY A 136 -23.66 -12.11 16.18
C GLY A 136 -23.02 -11.94 14.80
N VAL A 137 -23.85 -11.87 13.77
CA VAL A 137 -23.41 -11.65 12.38
C VAL A 137 -23.25 -10.15 12.15
N PRO A 138 -22.14 -9.69 11.56
CA PRO A 138 -21.97 -8.28 11.29
C PRO A 138 -22.77 -7.77 10.10
N ASP A 139 -23.06 -6.48 10.07
CA ASP A 139 -23.76 -5.84 8.94
C ASP A 139 -22.84 -5.70 7.72
N GLU A 140 -21.56 -5.37 7.94
CA GLU A 140 -20.55 -5.20 6.89
C GLU A 140 -19.26 -5.97 7.19
N LEU A 141 -18.76 -6.69 6.18
CA LEU A 141 -17.43 -7.31 6.18
C LEU A 141 -16.53 -6.58 5.20
N HIS A 142 -15.37 -6.13 5.68
CA HIS A 142 -14.40 -5.42 4.88
C HIS A 142 -13.06 -6.15 4.87
N SER A 143 -12.47 -6.38 3.69
CA SER A 143 -11.14 -6.96 3.60
C SER A 143 -10.18 -6.08 2.80
N ASP A 144 -8.99 -5.86 3.36
CA ASP A 144 -7.90 -5.14 2.68
C ASP A 144 -7.25 -5.95 1.54
N GLN A 145 -7.73 -7.18 1.29
CA GLN A 145 -7.31 -8.01 0.17
C GLN A 145 -7.93 -7.55 -1.18
N ARG A 146 -7.79 -8.37 -2.23
CA ARG A 146 -8.41 -8.10 -3.53
C ARG A 146 -9.94 -8.15 -3.38
N ARG A 147 -10.66 -7.28 -4.09
CA ARG A 147 -12.13 -7.26 -4.15
C ARG A 147 -12.76 -8.64 -4.40
N ASN A 148 -12.10 -9.48 -5.21
CA ASN A 148 -12.56 -10.84 -5.48
C ASN A 148 -12.61 -11.72 -4.21
N PHE A 149 -11.67 -11.54 -3.28
CA PHE A 149 -11.66 -12.25 -2.00
C PHE A 149 -12.82 -11.78 -1.11
N GLU A 150 -13.03 -10.47 -0.98
CA GLU A 150 -14.14 -9.92 -0.17
C GLU A 150 -15.50 -10.44 -0.66
N SER A 151 -15.76 -10.42 -1.97
CA SER A 151 -17.01 -10.95 -2.53
C SER A 151 -17.17 -12.46 -2.29
N GLN A 152 -16.09 -13.24 -2.40
CA GLN A 152 -16.12 -14.68 -2.13
C GLN A 152 -16.35 -14.96 -0.64
N LEU A 153 -15.68 -14.20 0.24
CA LEU A 153 -15.82 -14.31 1.68
C LEU A 153 -17.27 -14.08 2.11
N PHE A 154 -17.88 -13.01 1.60
CA PHE A 154 -19.28 -12.70 1.88
C PHE A 154 -20.21 -13.83 1.42
N SER A 155 -20.03 -14.34 0.20
CA SER A 155 -20.84 -15.44 -0.32
C SER A 155 -20.71 -16.72 0.54
N GLU A 156 -19.49 -17.07 0.94
CA GLU A 156 -19.22 -18.23 1.81
C GLU A 156 -19.84 -18.06 3.21
N VAL A 157 -19.81 -16.85 3.77
CA VAL A 157 -20.47 -16.53 5.05
C VAL A 157 -21.99 -16.70 4.92
N CYS A 158 -22.61 -16.12 3.88
CA CYS A 158 -24.05 -16.25 3.65
C CYS A 158 -24.50 -17.71 3.49
N GLN A 159 -23.75 -18.50 2.71
CA GLN A 159 -24.02 -19.93 2.51
C GLN A 159 -23.96 -20.69 3.84
N ARG A 160 -22.99 -20.37 4.72
CA ARG A 160 -22.84 -21.02 6.03
C ARG A 160 -23.92 -20.64 7.03
N LEU A 161 -24.41 -19.39 6.95
CA LEU A 161 -25.48 -18.90 7.82
C LEU A 161 -26.89 -19.30 7.33
N GLY A 162 -27.00 -20.02 6.21
CA GLY A 162 -28.26 -20.52 5.66
C GLY A 162 -29.11 -19.45 4.97
N GLY A 163 -28.52 -18.31 4.60
CA GLY A 163 -29.21 -17.21 3.94
C GLY A 163 -29.35 -17.44 2.44
N GLU A 164 -30.58 -17.49 1.96
CA GLU A 164 -30.91 -17.24 0.54
C GLU A 164 -30.36 -15.85 0.18
N GLU A 165 -29.63 -15.75 -0.94
CA GLU A 165 -29.08 -14.47 -1.43
C GLU A 165 -30.23 -13.49 -1.71
N ASP A 166 -30.62 -12.69 -0.72
CA ASP A 166 -31.61 -11.64 -0.93
C ASP A 166 -30.93 -10.49 -1.69
N LYS A 167 -31.07 -10.52 -3.02
CA LYS A 167 -30.55 -9.55 -4.00
C LYS A 167 -31.10 -8.12 -3.81
N ASN A 168 -31.82 -7.86 -2.72
CA ASN A 168 -32.45 -6.57 -2.39
C ASN A 168 -31.68 -5.72 -1.37
N HIS A 169 -30.61 -6.21 -0.76
CA HIS A 169 -29.66 -5.29 -0.12
C HIS A 169 -28.75 -4.71 -1.20
N SER A 170 -28.90 -3.40 -1.43
CA SER A 170 -28.02 -2.65 -2.31
C SER A 170 -26.57 -2.92 -1.92
N PRO A 171 -25.65 -3.14 -2.87
CA PRO A 171 -24.25 -3.32 -2.53
C PRO A 171 -23.80 -2.09 -1.73
N PRO A 172 -23.10 -2.27 -0.59
CA PRO A 172 -22.53 -1.13 0.11
C PRO A 172 -21.69 -0.32 -0.88
N LEU A 173 -21.91 0.99 -0.86
CA LEU A 173 -21.27 1.93 -1.79
C LEU A 173 -19.75 1.82 -1.64
N PHE A 174 -19.11 1.30 -2.69
CA PHE A 174 -17.66 1.32 -2.88
C PHE A 174 -17.12 2.73 -3.15
#